data_AF-A0A934LZK1-F1
#
_entry.id   AF-A0A934LZK1-F1
#
_cell.length_a   1.000
_cell.length_b   1.000
_cell.length_c   1.000
_cell.angle_alpha   90.00
_cell.angle_beta   90.00
_cell.angle_gamma   90.00
#
_symmetry.space_group_name_H-M   'P 1'
#
loop_
_entity.id
_entity.type
_entity.pdbx_description
1 polymer ?
#
loop_
_entity_poly.entity_id
_entity_poly.type
_entity_poly.pdbx_seq_one_letter_code
_entity_poly.pdbx_strand_id
1 'polypeptide(L)'
;LEKMPADLADLITSEVSIPTIGIGGSVGCDGQILVTDDVLGLFDGFKPNFVKRYANLGADSAAAVQAYAAEVRNRSFPAAEHMIRDNGHSK
;
A
#
# COMPACT_ATOMS: atom_id res chain seq x y z
N LEU A 1 -12.98 -10.32 12.65
CA LEU A 1 -14.34 -9.75 12.56
C LEU A 1 -14.33 -8.73 11.43
N GLU A 2 -15.01 -9.03 10.32
CA GLU A 2 -14.94 -8.24 9.07
C GLU A 2 -16.29 -7.63 8.72
N LYS A 3 -16.32 -6.30 8.52
CA LYS A 3 -17.49 -5.55 8.06
C LYS A 3 -18.73 -5.82 8.91
N MET A 4 -18.60 -5.68 10.23
CA MET A 4 -19.65 -5.95 11.21
C MET A 4 -20.04 -4.66 11.95
N PRO A 5 -21.28 -4.53 12.44
CA PRO A 5 -21.64 -3.46 13.37
C PRO A 5 -20.74 -3.47 14.61
N ALA A 6 -20.36 -2.29 15.09
CA ALA A 6 -19.41 -2.15 16.21
C ALA A 6 -19.88 -2.88 17.47
N ASP A 7 -21.14 -2.66 17.89
CA ASP A 7 -21.71 -3.28 19.09
C ASP A 7 -21.68 -4.82 19.05
N LEU A 8 -21.86 -5.41 17.87
CA LEU A 8 -21.79 -6.87 17.69
C LEU A 8 -20.34 -7.36 17.74
N ALA A 9 -19.40 -6.61 17.17
CA ALA A 9 -17.99 -6.94 17.25
C ALA A 9 -17.49 -6.89 18.71
N ASP A 10 -17.88 -5.87 19.46
CA ASP A 10 -17.54 -5.71 20.88
C ASP A 10 -18.10 -6.86 21.72
N LEU A 11 -19.37 -7.25 21.49
CA LEU A 11 -19.98 -8.40 22.16
C LEU A 11 -19.20 -9.70 21.87
N ILE A 12 -18.87 -9.95 20.61
CA ILE A 12 -18.10 -11.16 20.25
C ILE A 12 -16.75 -11.16 20.95
N THR A 13 -16.02 -10.04 20.93
CA THR A 13 -14.72 -9.90 21.58
C THR A 13 -14.81 -10.15 23.09
N SER A 14 -15.88 -9.72 23.77
CA SER A 14 -16.04 -9.99 25.21
C SER A 14 -16.39 -11.44 25.55
N GLU A 15 -16.99 -12.19 24.63
CA GLU A 15 -17.51 -13.54 24.89
C GLU A 15 -16.51 -14.67 24.56
N VAL A 16 -15.54 -14.41 23.69
CA VAL A 16 -14.55 -15.42 23.27
C VAL A 16 -13.22 -15.22 24.00
N SER A 17 -12.59 -16.32 24.42
CA SER A 17 -11.31 -16.26 25.13
C SER A 17 -10.09 -16.03 24.22
N ILE A 18 -10.27 -16.16 22.90
CA ILE A 18 -9.19 -15.96 21.92
C ILE A 18 -9.16 -14.51 21.45
N PRO A 19 -7.99 -13.95 21.07
CA PRO A 19 -7.93 -12.62 20.51
C PRO A 19 -8.73 -12.49 19.21
N THR A 20 -9.38 -11.34 19.05
CA THR A 20 -10.16 -10.96 17.87
C THR A 20 -9.43 -9.90 17.06
N ILE A 21 -9.35 -10.09 15.74
CA ILE A 21 -8.75 -9.12 14.81
C ILE A 21 -9.85 -8.49 13.96
N GLY A 22 -9.99 -7.17 14.00
CA GLY A 22 -11.02 -6.39 13.30
C GLY A 22 -10.55 -5.83 11.95
N ILE A 23 -11.47 -5.79 10.98
CA ILE A 23 -11.39 -4.97 9.77
C ILE A 23 -12.77 -4.38 9.49
N GLY A 24 -12.96 -3.08 9.77
CA GLY A 24 -14.28 -2.45 9.68
C GLY A 24 -15.33 -3.07 10.61
N GLY A 25 -14.92 -3.47 11.81
CA GLY A 25 -15.79 -3.98 12.88
C GLY A 25 -15.94 -2.95 14.01
N SER A 26 -15.03 -3.01 14.98
CA SER A 26 -14.95 -2.07 16.09
C SER A 26 -13.49 -1.84 16.49
N VAL A 27 -13.24 -0.71 17.16
CA VAL A 27 -11.99 -0.46 17.88
C VAL A 27 -11.84 -1.35 19.12
N GLY A 28 -12.93 -1.98 19.56
CA GLY A 28 -12.95 -2.92 20.69
C GLY A 28 -12.36 -4.30 20.39
N CYS A 29 -12.09 -4.66 19.13
CA CYS A 29 -11.32 -5.87 18.82
C CYS A 29 -9.87 -5.74 19.36
N ASP A 30 -9.26 -6.86 19.78
CA ASP A 30 -7.92 -6.91 20.38
C ASP A 30 -6.79 -6.47 19.42
N GLY A 31 -7.04 -6.58 18.12
CA GLY A 31 -6.16 -6.08 17.08
C GLY A 31 -6.92 -5.64 15.85
N GLN A 32 -6.21 -5.02 14.92
CA GLN A 32 -6.77 -4.50 13.67
C GLN A 32 -5.94 -4.95 12.49
N ILE A 33 -6.60 -5.16 11.35
CA ILE A 33 -5.97 -5.44 10.07
C ILE A 33 -6.60 -4.58 8.98
N LEU A 34 -5.79 -4.22 7.99
CA LEU A 34 -6.21 -3.62 6.73
C LEU A 34 -5.38 -4.24 5.61
N VAL A 35 -5.87 -4.18 4.37
CA VAL A 35 -5.10 -4.57 3.20
C VAL A 35 -4.00 -3.53 2.96
N THR A 36 -2.76 -3.97 2.75
CA THR A 36 -1.61 -3.08 2.53
C THR A 36 -1.86 -2.09 1.40
N ASP A 37 -2.42 -2.55 0.29
CA ASP A 37 -2.70 -1.73 -0.89
C ASP A 37 -3.72 -0.61 -0.61
N ASP A 38 -4.71 -0.91 0.23
CA ASP A 38 -5.72 0.05 0.68
C ASP A 38 -5.11 1.11 1.62
N VAL A 39 -4.26 0.69 2.55
CA VAL A 39 -3.54 1.58 3.48
C VAL A 39 -2.59 2.50 2.72
N LEU A 40 -1.87 1.97 1.74
CA LEU A 40 -0.90 2.71 0.94
C LEU A 40 -1.52 3.51 -0.22
N GLY A 41 -2.82 3.31 -0.49
CA GLY A 41 -3.51 4.00 -1.57
C GLY A 41 -2.95 3.65 -2.95
N LEU A 42 -2.67 2.36 -3.20
CA LEU A 42 -2.13 1.90 -4.49
C LEU A 42 -3.15 1.94 -5.64
N PHE A 43 -4.44 1.91 -5.31
CA PHE A 43 -5.53 1.91 -6.29
C PHE A 43 -6.57 2.97 -5.97
N ASP A 44 -7.13 3.61 -7.02
CA ASP A 44 -8.12 4.69 -6.87
C ASP A 44 -9.57 4.30 -7.17
N GLY A 45 -9.81 3.07 -7.63
CA GLY A 45 -11.13 2.64 -8.09
C GLY A 45 -12.18 2.50 -6.98
N PHE A 46 -11.81 1.91 -5.84
CA PHE A 46 -12.72 1.67 -4.73
C PHE A 46 -11.98 1.86 -3.40
N LYS A 47 -12.57 2.64 -2.49
CA LYS A 47 -12.11 2.79 -1.12
C LYS A 47 -13.23 2.38 -0.18
N PRO A 48 -13.13 1.23 0.51
CA PRO A 48 -14.11 0.87 1.54
C PRO A 48 -14.16 1.96 2.63
N ASN A 49 -15.36 2.25 3.14
CA ASN A 49 -15.57 3.34 4.11
C ASN A 49 -14.77 3.17 5.42
N PHE A 50 -14.42 1.93 5.78
CA PHE A 50 -13.63 1.61 6.97
C PHE A 50 -12.12 1.73 6.77
N VAL A 51 -11.65 1.99 5.55
CA VAL A 51 -10.22 2.16 5.25
C VAL A 51 -9.81 3.61 5.49
N LYS A 52 -8.75 3.80 6.28
CA LYS A 52 -7.97 5.04 6.28
C LYS A 52 -6.74 4.86 5.39
N ARG A 53 -6.59 5.73 4.38
CA ARG A 53 -5.38 5.82 3.58
C ARG A 53 -4.32 6.60 4.35
N TYR A 54 -3.11 6.09 4.35
CA TYR A 54 -1.92 6.71 4.95
C TYR A 54 -0.91 7.19 3.90
N ALA A 55 -1.07 6.77 2.64
CA ALA A 55 -0.29 7.25 1.50
C ALA A 55 -1.15 7.32 0.23
N ASN A 56 -0.57 7.85 -0.86
CA ASN A 56 -1.18 7.96 -2.18
C ASN A 56 -0.28 7.33 -3.27
N LEU A 57 0.19 6.12 -3.01
CA LEU A 57 1.23 5.50 -3.82
C LEU A 57 0.77 5.18 -5.25
N GLY A 58 -0.53 5.06 -5.51
CA GLY A 58 -1.07 4.91 -6.86
C GLY A 58 -0.74 6.12 -7.74
N ALA A 59 -1.03 7.33 -7.25
CA ALA A 59 -0.72 8.56 -7.96
C ALA A 59 0.81 8.79 -8.09
N ASP A 60 1.55 8.55 -7.00
CA ASP A 60 3.01 8.73 -6.99
C ASP A 60 3.69 7.77 -7.97
N SER A 61 3.23 6.51 -8.01
CA SER A 61 3.73 5.50 -8.97
C SER A 61 3.40 5.87 -10.41
N ALA A 62 2.18 6.36 -10.67
CA ALA A 62 1.79 6.80 -12.00
C ALA A 62 2.66 7.98 -12.49
N ALA A 63 2.90 8.96 -11.62
CA ALA A 63 3.79 10.09 -11.93
C ALA A 63 5.23 9.63 -12.19
N ALA A 64 5.77 8.75 -11.34
CA ALA A 64 7.12 8.23 -11.49
C ALA A 64 7.32 7.45 -12.81
N VAL A 65 6.35 6.59 -13.17
CA VAL A 65 6.39 5.82 -14.43
C VAL A 65 6.29 6.76 -15.64
N GLN A 66 5.46 7.81 -15.58
CA GLN A 66 5.38 8.81 -16.65
C GLN A 66 6.68 9.58 -16.82
N ALA A 67 7.31 10.03 -15.71
CA ALA A 67 8.59 10.71 -15.74
C ALA A 67 9.69 9.83 -16.35
N TYR A 68 9.83 8.60 -15.86
CA TYR A 68 10.75 7.61 -16.42
C TYR A 68 10.52 7.40 -17.93
N ALA A 69 9.27 7.19 -18.34
CA ALA A 69 8.94 6.98 -19.75
C ALA A 69 9.25 8.22 -20.61
N ALA A 70 9.12 9.43 -20.07
CA ALA A 70 9.52 10.66 -20.76
C ALA A 70 11.05 10.73 -20.94
N GLU A 71 11.81 10.43 -19.89
CA GLU A 71 13.27 10.41 -19.91
C GLU A 71 13.86 9.34 -20.84
N VAL A 72 13.20 8.18 -20.96
CA VAL A 72 13.58 7.16 -21.95
C VAL A 72 13.30 7.65 -23.37
N ARG A 73 12.11 8.22 -23.62
CA ARG A 73 11.71 8.68 -24.96
C ARG A 73 12.56 9.84 -25.46
N ASN A 74 12.96 10.76 -24.58
CA ASN A 74 13.82 11.89 -24.93
C ASN A 74 15.32 11.54 -24.86
N ARG A 75 15.68 10.31 -24.46
CA ARG A 75 17.04 9.81 -24.28
C ARG A 75 17.86 10.55 -23.21
N SER A 76 17.23 11.14 -22.20
CA SER A 76 17.92 11.67 -21.01
C SER A 76 18.24 10.57 -19.99
N PHE A 77 17.50 9.45 -20.01
CA PHE A 77 17.81 8.24 -19.27
C PHE A 77 18.14 7.06 -20.21
N PRO A 78 19.17 6.24 -19.90
CA PRO A 78 20.14 6.41 -18.81
C PRO A 78 21.12 7.56 -19.08
N ALA A 79 21.52 8.25 -18.00
CA ALA A 79 22.60 9.23 -18.02
C ALA A 79 23.96 8.54 -17.82
N ALA A 80 25.06 9.29 -17.96
CA ALA A 80 26.41 8.76 -17.84
C ALA A 80 26.71 8.09 -16.49
N GLU A 81 26.09 8.56 -15.41
CA GLU A 81 26.20 7.98 -14.06
C GLU A 81 25.48 6.63 -13.89
N HIS A 82 24.50 6.34 -14.74
CA HIS A 82 23.76 5.08 -14.72
C HIS A 82 24.41 3.98 -15.58
N MET A 83 25.45 4.32 -16.36
CA MET A 83 26.13 3.37 -17.24
C MET A 83 27.29 2.68 -16.52
N ILE A 84 27.29 1.35 -16.52
CA ILE A 84 28.44 0.56 -16.10
C ILE A 84 29.54 0.75 -17.15
N ARG A 85 30.71 1.21 -16.72
CA ARG A 85 31.88 1.34 -17.59
C ARG A 85 32.67 0.04 -17.56
N ASP A 86 33.03 -0.47 -18.73
CA ASP A 86 34.05 -1.50 -18.81
C ASP A 86 35.41 -0.85 -18.57
N ASN A 87 36.05 -1.20 -17.44
CA ASN A 87 37.36 -0.68 -17.07
C ASN A 87 38.50 -1.45 -17.75
N GLY A 88 38.23 -2.19 -18.83
CA GLY A 88 39.25 -2.69 -19.73
C GLY A 88 40.35 -3.48 -19.03
N HIS A 89 39.99 -4.43 -18.17
CA HIS A 89 40.95 -5.48 -17.79
C HIS A 89 40.90 -6.56 -18.88
N SER A 90 41.50 -6.23 -20.02
CA SER A 90 41.95 -7.26 -20.95
C SER A 90 42.96 -8.12 -20.18
N LYS A 91 42.67 -9.40 -20.04
CA LYS A 91 43.77 -10.37 -20.00
C LYS A 91 44.47 -10.40 -21.35
#